data_AF-A0AAU7NUA0-F1
#
_entry.id   AF-A0AAU7NUA0-F1
#
_cell.length_a   1.000
_cell.length_b   1.000
_cell.length_c   1.000
_cell.angle_alpha   90.00
_cell.angle_beta   90.00
_cell.angle_gamma   90.00
#
_symmetry.space_group_name_H-M   'P 1'
#
loop_
_entity.id
_entity.type
_entity.pdbx_description
1 polymer ?
#
loop_
_entity_poly.entity_id
_entity_poly.type
_entity_poly.pdbx_seq_one_letter_code
_entity_poly.pdbx_strand_id
1 'polypeptide(L)'
;MQLSNQDLSQIDEDELLNLPEEELRYLSIKLLNDLKEARERLSQNSRNSSRPPSSEAPWDKAATDNTNDQEQTEIDKSAETEDTVTPPSPSKKDQQQSADPNNEHQEPRKPGKQPGAQGFGRTQKLAITHYQDHYPEICACCHQTLEPRHAIAYAAYETINVEWGDVEHPGILVTHTKHTLYEVVCANGHITRKEVSRSSHAQLPGISRTEWRLVGPGLAAMIVCLAYRMRLSRERIQEFYMTG
;
A
#
# COMPACT_ATOMS: atom_id res chain seq x y z
N MET A 1 -1.61 -7.23 13.29
CA MET A 1 -2.49 -8.40 13.50
C MET A 1 -1.73 -9.64 13.07
N GLN A 2 -1.90 -10.74 13.80
CA GLN A 2 -1.25 -12.03 13.61
C GLN A 2 -2.16 -13.04 12.92
N LEU A 3 -3.47 -12.95 13.19
CA LEU A 3 -4.52 -13.65 12.45
C LEU A 3 -5.01 -12.78 11.28
N SER A 4 -5.27 -13.40 10.14
CA SER A 4 -5.93 -12.75 9.01
C SER A 4 -7.45 -12.69 9.22
N ASN A 5 -8.14 -11.86 8.43
CA ASN A 5 -9.61 -11.82 8.41
C ASN A 5 -10.24 -13.20 8.09
N GLN A 6 -9.52 -14.09 7.41
CA GLN A 6 -10.00 -15.43 7.07
C GLN A 6 -9.77 -16.44 8.21
N ASP A 7 -8.67 -16.34 8.96
CA ASP A 7 -8.49 -17.17 10.17
C ASP A 7 -9.58 -16.78 11.19
N LEU A 8 -9.80 -15.47 11.38
CA LEU A 8 -10.85 -14.92 12.25
C LEU A 8 -12.29 -15.25 11.80
N SER A 9 -12.51 -15.63 10.53
CA SER A 9 -13.83 -16.04 10.03
C SER A 9 -14.03 -17.57 9.99
N GLN A 10 -13.10 -18.34 10.56
CA GLN A 10 -13.19 -19.80 10.71
C GLN A 10 -13.29 -20.23 12.18
N ILE A 11 -12.79 -19.41 13.11
CA ILE A 11 -12.77 -19.72 14.54
C ILE A 11 -14.18 -19.54 15.13
N ASP A 12 -14.93 -20.63 15.20
CA ASP A 12 -16.25 -20.71 15.82
C ASP A 12 -16.18 -21.23 17.28
N GLU A 13 -17.26 -21.03 18.05
CA GLU A 13 -17.36 -21.45 19.47
C GLU A 13 -17.15 -22.96 19.66
N ASP A 14 -17.70 -23.78 18.76
CA ASP A 14 -17.51 -25.23 18.78
C ASP A 14 -16.06 -25.64 18.50
N GLU A 15 -15.30 -24.91 17.67
CA GLU A 15 -13.86 -25.19 17.49
C GLU A 15 -13.09 -24.90 18.78
N LEU A 16 -13.36 -23.74 19.42
CA LEU A 16 -12.69 -23.31 20.65
C LEU A 16 -12.93 -24.27 21.83
N LEU A 17 -14.13 -24.87 21.91
CA LEU A 17 -14.47 -25.86 22.94
C LEU A 17 -13.84 -27.24 22.71
N ASN A 18 -13.49 -27.57 21.47
CA ASN A 18 -12.86 -28.86 21.11
C ASN A 18 -11.31 -28.79 21.01
N LEU A 19 -10.71 -27.58 21.03
CA LEU A 19 -9.26 -27.40 21.05
C LEU A 19 -8.64 -27.88 22.39
N PRO A 20 -7.49 -28.57 22.38
CA PRO A 20 -6.76 -28.90 23.60
C PRO A 20 -6.18 -27.65 24.28
N GLU A 21 -5.99 -27.72 25.60
CA GLU A 21 -5.73 -26.52 26.42
C GLU A 21 -4.47 -25.75 26.01
N GLU A 22 -3.41 -26.43 25.56
CA GLU A 22 -2.16 -25.78 25.12
C GLU A 22 -2.36 -24.95 23.84
N GLU A 23 -3.14 -25.46 22.90
CA GLU A 23 -3.48 -24.76 21.64
C GLU A 23 -4.44 -23.61 21.90
N LEU A 24 -5.43 -23.80 22.77
CA LEU A 24 -6.37 -22.76 23.19
C LEU A 24 -5.66 -21.61 23.95
N ARG A 25 -4.68 -21.93 24.80
CA ARG A 25 -3.80 -20.94 25.45
C ARG A 25 -2.97 -20.15 24.44
N TYR A 26 -2.43 -20.81 23.41
CA TYR A 26 -1.67 -20.12 22.35
C TYR A 26 -2.57 -19.22 21.48
N LEU A 27 -3.74 -19.71 21.07
CA LEU A 27 -4.71 -18.96 20.27
C LEU A 27 -5.28 -17.76 21.02
N SER A 28 -5.62 -17.92 22.30
CA SER A 28 -6.10 -16.80 23.13
C SER A 28 -5.03 -15.72 23.37
N ILE A 29 -3.74 -16.07 23.40
CA ILE A 29 -2.63 -15.09 23.40
C ILE A 29 -2.58 -14.31 22.07
N LYS A 30 -2.76 -14.97 20.91
CA LYS A 30 -2.89 -14.27 19.62
C LYS A 30 -4.06 -13.31 19.60
N LEU A 31 -5.25 -13.79 19.94
CA LEU A 31 -6.49 -13.00 19.97
C LEU A 31 -6.37 -11.80 20.92
N LEU A 32 -5.77 -11.97 22.10
CA LEU A 32 -5.51 -10.87 23.04
C LEU A 32 -4.56 -9.81 22.46
N ASN A 33 -3.53 -10.21 21.72
CA ASN A 33 -2.60 -9.27 21.09
C ASN A 33 -3.24 -8.53 19.91
N ASP A 34 -4.04 -9.23 19.11
CA ASP A 34 -4.74 -8.63 17.97
C ASP A 34 -5.89 -7.71 18.41
N LEU A 35 -6.59 -8.03 19.51
CA LEU A 35 -7.55 -7.13 20.15
C LEU A 35 -6.89 -5.87 20.73
N LYS A 36 -5.69 -5.99 21.31
CA LYS A 36 -4.90 -4.82 21.73
C LYS A 36 -4.51 -3.93 20.54
N GLU A 37 -4.01 -4.52 19.45
CA GLU A 37 -3.65 -3.77 18.24
C GLU A 37 -4.88 -3.17 17.54
N ALA A 38 -6.03 -3.87 17.55
CA ALA A 38 -7.31 -3.36 17.06
C ALA A 38 -7.76 -2.14 17.86
N ARG A 39 -7.78 -2.26 19.19
CA ARG A 39 -8.18 -1.17 20.10
C ARG A 39 -7.26 0.05 19.97
N GLU A 40 -5.95 -0.17 19.92
CA GLU A 40 -4.95 0.88 19.69
C GLU A 40 -5.20 1.58 18.34
N ARG A 41 -5.34 0.83 17.25
CA ARG A 41 -5.61 1.38 15.90
C ARG A 41 -6.94 2.14 15.81
N LEU A 42 -7.94 1.76 16.61
CA LEU A 42 -9.24 2.44 16.74
C LEU A 42 -9.15 3.70 17.62
N SER A 43 -8.30 3.74 18.65
CA SER A 43 -8.10 4.93 19.47
C SER A 43 -7.24 6.02 18.80
N GLN A 44 -6.60 5.72 17.67
CA GLN A 44 -5.77 6.67 16.92
C GLN A 44 -6.60 7.68 16.13
N ASN A 45 -6.57 8.93 16.61
CA ASN A 45 -7.16 10.12 15.99
C ASN A 45 -6.05 11.14 15.67
N SER A 46 -6.41 12.34 15.21
CA SER A 46 -5.45 13.41 14.85
C SER A 46 -4.82 14.11 16.06
N ARG A 47 -5.36 13.93 17.27
CA ARG A 47 -4.87 14.53 18.51
C ARG A 47 -3.81 13.68 19.21
N ASN A 48 -3.83 12.35 19.03
CA ASN A 48 -2.89 11.41 19.65
C ASN A 48 -2.00 10.63 18.66
N SER A 49 -2.17 10.81 17.34
CA SER A 49 -1.33 10.20 16.32
C SER A 49 -1.13 11.13 15.13
N SER A 50 -0.09 10.91 14.32
CA SER A 50 0.23 11.71 13.12
C SER A 50 -0.75 11.50 11.94
N ARG A 51 -1.99 11.08 12.19
CA ARG A 51 -3.04 10.92 11.18
C ARG A 51 -3.69 12.30 10.94
N PRO A 52 -3.79 12.79 9.70
CA PRO A 52 -4.32 14.13 9.45
C PRO A 52 -5.82 14.20 9.79
N PRO A 53 -6.35 15.35 10.27
CA PRO A 53 -7.78 15.50 10.60
C PRO A 53 -8.75 15.21 9.44
N SER A 54 -8.27 15.25 8.19
CA SER A 54 -9.02 14.80 7.02
C SER A 54 -9.39 13.30 7.05
N SER A 55 -8.69 12.48 7.84
CA SER A 55 -8.93 11.05 8.00
C SER A 55 -9.95 10.68 9.09
N GLU A 56 -10.38 11.65 9.90
CA GLU A 56 -11.41 11.44 10.93
C GLU A 56 -12.81 11.43 10.33
N ALA A 57 -13.75 10.71 10.93
CA ALA A 57 -15.11 10.62 10.41
C ALA A 57 -15.86 11.96 10.58
N PRO A 58 -16.93 12.22 9.80
CA PRO A 58 -17.63 13.50 9.84
C PRO A 58 -18.22 13.85 11.22
N TRP A 59 -18.60 12.86 12.02
CA TRP A 59 -19.18 13.04 13.35
C TRP A 59 -18.14 13.24 14.46
N ASP A 60 -16.93 12.65 14.33
CA ASP A 60 -15.85 12.82 15.33
C ASP A 60 -15.40 14.29 15.42
N LYS A 61 -15.50 15.02 14.29
CA LYS A 61 -15.20 16.45 14.17
C LYS A 61 -16.20 17.33 14.92
N ALA A 62 -17.46 16.90 15.06
CA ALA A 62 -18.48 17.69 15.76
C ALA A 62 -18.26 17.76 17.30
N ALA A 63 -17.38 16.90 17.84
CA ALA A 63 -17.00 16.91 19.25
C ALA A 63 -16.01 18.04 19.63
N THR A 64 -15.59 18.89 18.69
CA THR A 64 -14.61 19.97 18.95
C THR A 64 -15.23 21.33 19.26
N ASP A 65 -16.41 21.63 18.72
CA ASP A 65 -16.95 23.00 18.68
C ASP A 65 -17.75 23.36 19.95
N ASN A 66 -17.97 22.41 20.86
CA ASN A 66 -18.78 22.57 22.08
C ASN A 66 -17.93 22.59 23.37
N THR A 67 -16.63 22.94 23.30
CA THR A 67 -15.76 22.96 24.50
C THR A 67 -14.70 24.07 24.47
N ASN A 68 -15.07 25.27 24.03
CA ASN A 68 -14.49 26.52 24.54
C ASN A 68 -15.39 27.70 24.16
N ASP A 69 -16.17 28.23 25.12
CA ASP A 69 -16.69 29.61 25.14
C ASP A 69 -17.52 29.86 26.42
N GLN A 70 -16.83 29.89 27.57
CA GLN A 70 -17.32 30.53 28.79
C GLN A 70 -16.19 31.22 29.54
N GLU A 71 -15.86 32.44 29.11
CA GLU A 71 -15.58 33.56 30.01
C GLU A 71 -15.78 34.88 29.24
N GLN A 72 -16.48 35.85 29.84
CA GLN A 72 -16.80 37.15 29.23
C GLN A 72 -16.03 38.29 29.93
N THR A 73 -16.09 39.49 29.33
CA THR A 73 -15.66 40.81 29.84
C THR A 73 -14.20 41.22 29.61
N GLU A 74 -13.85 42.47 29.25
CA GLU A 74 -14.52 43.58 28.48
C GLU A 74 -13.50 44.76 28.31
N ILE A 75 -13.84 45.80 27.55
CA ILE A 75 -13.23 47.16 27.50
C ILE A 75 -11.82 47.34 26.86
N ASP A 76 -11.84 47.63 25.56
CA ASP A 76 -11.28 48.82 24.87
C ASP A 76 -10.26 49.75 25.60
N LYS A 77 -9.09 50.06 24.99
CA LYS A 77 -8.88 51.33 24.20
C LYS A 77 -7.41 51.76 23.90
N SER A 78 -7.14 51.98 22.60
CA SER A 78 -6.16 52.87 21.90
C SER A 78 -4.74 53.21 22.41
N ALA A 79 -3.75 53.02 21.53
CA ALA A 79 -2.65 53.98 21.21
C ALA A 79 -2.07 53.70 19.80
N GLU A 80 -1.44 54.70 19.15
CA GLU A 80 -0.90 54.67 17.77
C GLU A 80 0.58 54.21 17.73
N THR A 81 1.18 53.71 16.62
CA THR A 81 1.58 54.48 15.41
C THR A 81 2.20 53.56 14.32
N GLU A 82 2.05 53.94 13.04
CA GLU A 82 3.02 53.93 11.90
C GLU A 82 3.93 52.69 11.61
N ASP A 83 4.25 52.26 10.37
CA ASP A 83 3.84 52.52 8.96
C ASP A 83 4.41 51.32 8.11
N THR A 84 4.39 51.10 6.77
CA THR A 84 4.10 51.84 5.52
C THR A 84 3.58 50.85 4.45
N VAL A 85 2.69 51.26 3.52
CA VAL A 85 2.26 50.40 2.38
C VAL A 85 2.12 51.18 1.05
N THR A 86 2.60 50.57 -0.06
CA THR A 86 2.49 50.99 -1.49
C THR A 86 3.25 52.25 -1.95
N PRO A 87 3.85 52.22 -3.16
CA PRO A 87 3.15 52.66 -4.40
C PRO A 87 3.11 51.61 -5.56
N PRO A 88 2.44 51.89 -6.71
CA PRO A 88 2.08 50.87 -7.72
C PRO A 88 2.65 51.02 -9.17
N SER A 89 2.62 49.91 -9.94
CA SER A 89 2.46 49.73 -11.42
C SER A 89 3.34 50.50 -12.43
N PRO A 90 3.78 49.87 -13.56
CA PRO A 90 3.08 50.15 -14.84
C PRO A 90 3.07 49.04 -15.94
N SER A 91 1.86 48.68 -16.39
CA SER A 91 1.31 48.78 -17.78
C SER A 91 2.06 48.37 -19.09
N LYS A 92 1.30 47.67 -19.97
CA LYS A 92 1.41 47.48 -21.45
C LYS A 92 2.50 46.51 -21.97
N LYS A 93 2.31 45.70 -23.03
CA LYS A 93 1.46 45.78 -24.26
C LYS A 93 0.79 44.43 -24.59
N ASP A 94 -0.48 44.37 -24.99
CA ASP A 94 -1.03 44.49 -26.36
C ASP A 94 -0.57 43.43 -27.39
N GLN A 95 -1.45 42.47 -27.72
CA GLN A 95 -1.95 42.27 -29.10
C GLN A 95 -3.24 41.45 -29.14
N GLN A 96 -4.10 41.73 -30.12
CA GLN A 96 -5.43 41.15 -30.29
C GLN A 96 -5.41 40.06 -31.38
N GLN A 97 -6.36 39.12 -31.33
CA GLN A 97 -6.97 38.61 -32.56
C GLN A 97 -8.43 38.17 -32.36
N SER A 98 -9.31 38.83 -33.11
CA SER A 98 -10.63 38.38 -33.62
C SER A 98 -11.36 37.24 -32.91
N ALA A 99 -12.51 37.56 -32.31
CA ALA A 99 -13.60 36.61 -32.11
C ALA A 99 -14.46 36.50 -33.39
N ASP A 100 -15.06 35.33 -33.63
CA ASP A 100 -16.03 35.08 -34.71
C ASP A 100 -17.27 34.37 -34.10
N PRO A 101 -18.50 34.91 -34.18
CA PRO A 101 -19.56 34.58 -33.23
C PRO A 101 -20.54 33.50 -33.73
N ASN A 102 -20.09 32.26 -33.95
CA ASN A 102 -21.03 31.14 -34.14
C ASN A 102 -20.51 29.75 -33.76
N ASN A 103 -20.75 29.33 -32.50
CA ASN A 103 -21.11 27.94 -32.22
C ASN A 103 -21.91 27.81 -30.92
N GLU A 104 -22.76 26.80 -30.85
CA GLU A 104 -23.73 26.59 -29.77
C GLU A 104 -23.08 25.89 -28.54
N HIS A 105 -23.85 25.80 -27.45
CA HIS A 105 -23.42 25.30 -26.14
C HIS A 105 -22.59 24.00 -26.20
N GLN A 106 -21.28 24.11 -25.95
CA GLN A 106 -20.46 22.97 -25.52
C GLN A 106 -20.36 22.97 -24.00
N GLU A 107 -21.07 22.05 -23.34
CA GLU A 107 -20.88 21.80 -21.90
C GLU A 107 -19.43 21.39 -21.59
N PRO A 108 -18.88 21.77 -20.42
CA PRO A 108 -17.56 21.34 -20.00
C PRO A 108 -17.54 19.81 -19.83
N ARG A 109 -16.79 19.14 -20.71
CA ARG A 109 -16.73 17.66 -20.76
C ARG A 109 -16.26 17.11 -19.42
N LYS A 110 -17.06 16.18 -18.85
CA LYS A 110 -16.79 15.55 -17.55
C LYS A 110 -15.37 14.94 -17.52
N PRO A 111 -14.56 15.20 -16.48
CA PRO A 111 -13.18 14.72 -16.43
C PRO A 111 -13.14 13.20 -16.30
N GLY A 112 -12.62 12.53 -17.35
CA GLY A 112 -12.49 11.08 -17.42
C GLY A 112 -12.20 10.60 -18.84
N LYS A 113 -11.73 9.36 -18.98
CA LYS A 113 -11.69 8.70 -20.30
C LYS A 113 -13.11 8.35 -20.73
N GLN A 114 -13.40 8.51 -22.02
CA GLN A 114 -14.71 8.13 -22.59
C GLN A 114 -14.96 6.62 -22.42
N PRO A 115 -16.20 6.17 -22.16
CA PRO A 115 -16.57 4.76 -22.23
C PRO A 115 -16.14 4.15 -23.57
N GLY A 116 -15.48 2.99 -23.53
CA GLY A 116 -14.93 2.34 -24.73
C GLY A 116 -13.56 2.85 -25.19
N ALA A 117 -12.95 3.86 -24.54
CA ALA A 117 -11.59 4.27 -24.86
C ALA A 117 -10.58 3.12 -24.64
N GLN A 118 -9.79 2.80 -25.67
CA GLN A 118 -8.90 1.64 -25.65
C GLN A 118 -7.91 1.68 -24.48
N GLY A 119 -7.85 0.57 -23.74
CA GLY A 119 -6.89 0.38 -22.66
C GLY A 119 -5.49 0.14 -23.21
N PHE A 120 -4.56 1.05 -22.93
CA PHE A 120 -3.12 0.85 -23.16
C PHE A 120 -2.56 -0.11 -22.10
N GLY A 121 -2.86 -1.40 -22.26
CA GLY A 121 -2.23 -2.48 -21.50
C GLY A 121 -0.78 -2.72 -21.91
N ARG A 122 -0.05 -3.52 -21.12
CA ARG A 122 1.29 -3.97 -21.48
C ARG A 122 1.21 -4.94 -22.67
N THR A 123 2.07 -4.75 -23.66
CA THR A 123 2.11 -5.58 -24.88
C THR A 123 3.20 -6.65 -24.81
N GLN A 124 4.24 -6.46 -23.99
CA GLN A 124 5.29 -7.47 -23.78
C GLN A 124 4.72 -8.72 -23.10
N LYS A 125 5.04 -9.90 -23.65
CA LYS A 125 4.82 -11.20 -23.02
C LYS A 125 6.18 -11.79 -22.68
N LEU A 126 6.53 -11.83 -21.41
CA LEU A 126 7.76 -12.46 -20.94
C LEU A 126 7.48 -13.93 -20.61
N ALA A 127 8.32 -14.83 -21.10
CA ALA A 127 8.25 -16.24 -20.70
C ALA A 127 8.54 -16.38 -19.19
N ILE A 128 7.91 -17.32 -18.52
CA ILE A 128 8.24 -17.66 -17.13
C ILE A 128 9.55 -18.46 -17.16
N THR A 129 10.56 -17.98 -16.45
CA THR A 129 11.89 -18.62 -16.34
C THR A 129 11.99 -19.54 -15.12
N HIS A 130 11.27 -19.20 -14.04
CA HIS A 130 11.36 -19.88 -12.74
C HIS A 130 9.98 -20.02 -12.10
N TYR A 131 9.81 -21.05 -11.28
CA TYR A 131 8.61 -21.29 -10.49
C TYR A 131 9.01 -21.40 -9.01
N GLN A 132 8.19 -20.88 -8.10
CA GLN A 132 8.40 -21.01 -6.67
C GLN A 132 7.07 -21.19 -5.94
N ASP A 133 6.92 -22.35 -5.29
CA ASP A 133 5.72 -22.69 -4.53
C ASP A 133 5.90 -22.34 -3.05
N HIS A 134 4.92 -21.67 -2.47
CA HIS A 134 4.93 -21.20 -1.07
C HIS A 134 3.82 -21.87 -0.27
N TYR A 135 4.20 -22.72 0.68
CA TYR A 135 3.30 -23.47 1.55
C TYR A 135 3.18 -22.87 2.95
N PRO A 136 2.04 -23.01 3.64
CA PRO A 136 1.94 -22.70 5.06
C PRO A 136 2.60 -23.84 5.85
N GLU A 137 3.51 -23.50 6.77
CA GLU A 137 4.30 -24.50 7.51
C GLU A 137 3.61 -24.92 8.82
N ILE A 138 2.78 -24.04 9.38
CA ILE A 138 2.17 -24.18 10.71
C ILE A 138 0.74 -23.60 10.65
N CYS A 139 -0.22 -24.26 11.31
CA CYS A 139 -1.61 -23.80 11.37
C CYS A 139 -1.75 -22.47 12.13
N ALA A 140 -2.56 -21.55 11.61
CA ALA A 140 -2.81 -20.27 12.27
C ALA A 140 -3.58 -20.42 13.59
N CYS A 141 -4.50 -21.39 13.65
CA CYS A 141 -5.31 -21.75 14.82
C CYS A 141 -4.52 -22.63 15.80
N CYS A 142 -4.44 -23.94 15.57
CA CYS A 142 -3.89 -24.93 16.52
C CYS A 142 -2.36 -24.97 16.64
N HIS A 143 -1.61 -24.21 15.84
CA HIS A 143 -0.13 -24.21 15.83
C HIS A 143 0.56 -25.55 15.48
N GLN A 144 -0.18 -26.56 15.02
CA GLN A 144 0.37 -27.81 14.52
C GLN A 144 1.07 -27.61 13.16
N THR A 145 2.11 -28.40 12.88
CA THR A 145 2.82 -28.42 11.58
C THR A 145 1.89 -28.93 10.47
N LEU A 146 1.95 -28.29 9.30
CA LEU A 146 1.12 -28.61 8.13
C LEU A 146 1.93 -29.37 7.08
N GLU A 147 1.39 -30.51 6.60
CA GLU A 147 2.01 -31.23 5.48
C GLU A 147 1.63 -30.60 4.12
N PRO A 148 2.60 -30.27 3.25
CA PRO A 148 2.32 -29.80 1.88
C PRO A 148 1.57 -30.80 0.99
N ARG A 149 1.45 -32.07 1.41
CA ARG A 149 0.85 -33.17 0.62
C ARG A 149 -0.62 -32.93 0.25
N HIS A 150 -1.36 -32.19 1.07
CA HIS A 150 -2.77 -31.87 0.85
C HIS A 150 -2.98 -30.37 0.51
N ALA A 151 -1.93 -29.70 0.03
CA ALA A 151 -1.95 -28.28 -0.28
C ALA A 151 -2.69 -27.97 -1.59
N ILE A 152 -3.55 -26.95 -1.56
CA ILE A 152 -4.32 -26.46 -2.71
C ILE A 152 -3.76 -25.09 -3.12
N ALA A 153 -3.48 -24.89 -4.40
CA ALA A 153 -3.03 -23.60 -4.92
C ALA A 153 -4.21 -22.62 -5.00
N TYR A 154 -4.22 -21.59 -4.15
CA TYR A 154 -5.34 -20.63 -4.05
C TYR A 154 -5.07 -19.30 -4.78
N ALA A 155 -3.79 -18.95 -4.99
CA ALA A 155 -3.40 -17.74 -5.72
C ALA A 155 -2.01 -17.88 -6.34
N ALA A 156 -1.65 -16.98 -7.26
CA ALA A 156 -0.31 -16.87 -7.82
C ALA A 156 0.02 -15.43 -8.21
N TYR A 157 1.31 -15.09 -8.23
CA TYR A 157 1.80 -13.80 -8.74
C TYR A 157 3.11 -13.95 -9.50
N GLU A 158 3.43 -12.96 -10.33
CA GLU A 158 4.67 -12.92 -11.11
C GLU A 158 5.61 -11.85 -10.54
N THR A 159 6.91 -12.10 -10.62
CA THR A 159 7.95 -11.14 -10.26
C THR A 159 9.05 -11.18 -11.31
N ILE A 160 9.31 -10.03 -11.93
CA ILE A 160 10.46 -9.75 -12.78
C ILE A 160 11.53 -9.16 -11.88
N ASN A 161 12.64 -9.86 -11.74
CA ASN A 161 13.81 -9.41 -11.02
C ASN A 161 15.02 -9.32 -11.96
N VAL A 162 16.10 -8.74 -11.45
CA VAL A 162 17.41 -8.72 -12.10
C VAL A 162 18.42 -9.28 -11.12
N GLU A 163 19.24 -10.19 -11.61
CA GLU A 163 20.31 -10.87 -10.88
C GLU A 163 21.65 -10.67 -11.60
N TRP A 164 22.73 -10.60 -10.83
CA TRP A 164 24.08 -10.47 -11.37
C TRP A 164 24.58 -11.85 -11.79
N GLY A 165 25.12 -11.94 -13.00
CA GLY A 165 25.72 -13.15 -13.54
C GLY A 165 26.96 -13.60 -12.76
N ASP A 166 27.25 -14.89 -12.84
CA ASP A 166 28.45 -15.50 -12.24
C ASP A 166 29.66 -15.46 -13.20
N VAL A 167 30.68 -16.29 -12.93
CA VAL A 167 31.91 -16.36 -13.75
C VAL A 167 31.68 -17.10 -15.08
N GLU A 168 30.69 -17.99 -15.15
CA GLU A 168 30.34 -18.74 -16.36
C GLU A 168 29.34 -17.97 -17.23
N HIS A 169 28.46 -17.18 -16.61
CA HIS A 169 27.40 -16.39 -17.24
C HIS A 169 27.51 -14.89 -16.91
N PRO A 170 28.65 -14.22 -17.19
CA PRO A 170 28.91 -12.86 -16.72
C PRO A 170 27.97 -11.83 -17.34
N GLY A 171 27.38 -10.99 -16.49
CA GLY A 171 26.51 -9.89 -16.93
C GLY A 171 25.34 -9.62 -15.99
N ILE A 172 24.19 -9.36 -16.59
CA ILE A 172 22.94 -9.01 -15.91
C ILE A 172 21.84 -9.89 -16.48
N LEU A 173 21.22 -10.73 -15.65
CA LEU A 173 20.20 -11.70 -16.04
C LEU A 173 18.83 -11.21 -15.57
N VAL A 174 17.82 -11.28 -16.45
CA VAL A 174 16.43 -10.97 -16.11
C VAL A 174 15.71 -12.26 -15.72
N THR A 175 15.36 -12.40 -14.45
CA THR A 175 14.59 -13.53 -13.94
C THR A 175 13.11 -13.17 -13.90
N HIS A 176 12.27 -13.98 -14.56
CA HIS A 176 10.82 -13.90 -14.46
C HIS A 176 10.30 -15.12 -13.71
N THR A 177 9.87 -14.92 -12.47
CA THR A 177 9.46 -15.97 -11.53
C THR A 177 7.96 -15.94 -11.31
N LYS A 178 7.29 -17.07 -11.51
CA LYS A 178 5.91 -17.26 -11.05
C LYS A 178 5.92 -17.88 -9.66
N HIS A 179 5.38 -17.15 -8.70
CA HIS A 179 5.19 -17.59 -7.33
C HIS A 179 3.76 -18.13 -7.17
N THR A 180 3.60 -19.35 -6.65
CA THR A 180 2.30 -19.94 -6.32
C THR A 180 2.10 -19.91 -4.81
N LEU A 181 0.92 -19.52 -4.34
CA LEU A 181 0.55 -19.52 -2.92
C LEU A 181 -0.44 -20.65 -2.65
N TYR A 182 -0.16 -21.43 -1.60
CA TYR A 182 -0.97 -22.57 -1.21
C TYR A 182 -1.72 -22.36 0.10
N GLU A 183 -2.84 -23.07 0.22
CA GLU A 183 -3.60 -23.27 1.45
C GLU A 183 -3.60 -24.75 1.83
N VAL A 184 -3.66 -25.04 3.13
CA VAL A 184 -3.73 -26.40 3.67
C VAL A 184 -4.83 -26.46 4.72
N VAL A 185 -5.68 -27.47 4.62
CA VAL A 185 -6.68 -27.82 5.63
C VAL A 185 -5.98 -28.58 6.75
N CYS A 186 -6.08 -28.08 7.99
CA CYS A 186 -5.49 -28.75 9.15
C CYS A 186 -6.35 -29.93 9.64
N ALA A 187 -5.80 -30.79 10.49
CA ALA A 187 -6.53 -31.92 11.09
C ALA A 187 -7.70 -31.46 11.98
N ASN A 188 -7.68 -30.24 12.50
CA ASN A 188 -8.79 -29.62 13.22
C ASN A 188 -9.80 -28.88 12.31
N GLY A 189 -9.71 -29.03 10.98
CA GLY A 189 -10.61 -28.38 9.99
C GLY A 189 -10.14 -27.01 9.50
N HIS A 190 -9.43 -26.23 10.32
CA HIS A 190 -9.00 -24.87 10.00
C HIS A 190 -8.11 -24.78 8.75
N ILE A 191 -8.51 -23.97 7.76
CA ILE A 191 -7.76 -23.72 6.53
C ILE A 191 -6.77 -22.59 6.75
N THR A 192 -5.47 -22.88 6.63
CA THR A 192 -4.39 -21.90 6.74
C THR A 192 -3.85 -21.53 5.37
N ARG A 193 -3.65 -20.23 5.08
CA ARG A 193 -3.12 -19.73 3.80
C ARG A 193 -1.70 -19.19 3.93
N LYS A 194 -0.82 -19.45 2.95
CA LYS A 194 0.49 -18.80 2.87
C LYS A 194 0.37 -17.46 2.14
N GLU A 195 0.23 -16.38 2.89
CA GLU A 195 0.25 -15.04 2.33
C GLU A 195 1.59 -14.66 1.69
N VAL A 196 1.57 -13.68 0.78
CA VAL A 196 2.78 -12.98 0.30
C VAL A 196 3.54 -12.42 1.49
N SER A 197 4.84 -12.71 1.58
CA SER A 197 5.67 -12.31 2.72
C SER A 197 5.65 -10.80 2.96
N ARG A 198 4.97 -10.37 4.03
CA ARG A 198 4.88 -8.96 4.47
C ARG A 198 6.15 -8.46 5.17
N SER A 199 7.32 -8.95 4.74
CA SER A 199 8.61 -8.73 5.40
C SER A 199 8.92 -7.24 5.58
N SER A 200 9.26 -6.84 6.81
CA SER A 200 10.18 -5.72 7.02
C SER A 200 11.60 -6.18 6.70
N HIS A 201 12.40 -5.32 6.06
CA HIS A 201 13.82 -5.62 5.86
C HIS A 201 14.59 -5.31 7.14
N ALA A 202 15.57 -6.13 7.53
CA ALA A 202 16.29 -5.94 8.81
C ALA A 202 17.00 -4.57 8.91
N GLN A 203 17.40 -4.00 7.77
CA GLN A 203 18.01 -2.66 7.68
C GLN A 203 16.98 -1.51 7.57
N LEU A 204 15.69 -1.83 7.45
CA LEU A 204 14.58 -0.87 7.32
C LEU A 204 13.42 -1.24 8.29
N PRO A 205 13.66 -1.25 9.62
CA PRO A 205 12.62 -1.50 10.60
C PRO A 205 11.46 -0.50 10.43
N GLY A 206 10.22 -0.97 10.55
CA GLY A 206 9.01 -0.19 10.31
C GLY A 206 8.54 -0.15 8.84
N ILE A 207 9.39 -0.44 7.84
CA ILE A 207 8.97 -0.49 6.44
C ILE A 207 8.53 -1.91 6.06
N SER A 208 7.25 -2.23 6.24
CA SER A 208 6.64 -3.49 5.80
C SER A 208 6.27 -3.49 4.32
N ARG A 209 6.50 -4.60 3.60
CA ARG A 209 6.06 -4.77 2.20
C ARG A 209 4.64 -5.34 2.12
N THR A 210 3.62 -4.49 2.07
CA THR A 210 2.20 -4.90 2.05
C THR A 210 1.65 -5.29 0.68
N GLU A 211 2.22 -4.76 -0.41
CA GLU A 211 1.67 -4.89 -1.76
C GLU A 211 2.39 -5.90 -2.65
N TRP A 212 1.57 -6.60 -3.46
CA TRP A 212 1.94 -7.50 -4.54
C TRP A 212 2.73 -6.73 -5.61
N ARG A 213 3.95 -7.17 -5.93
CA ARG A 213 4.87 -6.43 -6.81
C ARG A 213 5.45 -7.29 -7.91
N LEU A 214 5.20 -6.86 -9.15
CA LEU A 214 5.87 -7.40 -10.33
C LEU A 214 7.37 -7.06 -10.39
N VAL A 215 7.85 -6.07 -9.62
CA VAL A 215 9.27 -5.65 -9.63
C VAL A 215 10.00 -6.20 -8.42
N GLY A 216 10.97 -7.08 -8.67
CA GLY A 216 11.87 -7.67 -7.69
C GLY A 216 12.89 -6.68 -7.12
N PRO A 217 13.58 -7.04 -6.01
CA PRO A 217 14.47 -6.12 -5.29
C PRO A 217 15.70 -5.70 -6.11
N GLY A 218 16.27 -6.60 -6.92
CA GLY A 218 17.43 -6.29 -7.76
C GLY A 218 17.08 -5.32 -8.88
N LEU A 219 15.98 -5.57 -9.60
CA LEU A 219 15.49 -4.65 -10.63
C LEU A 219 15.11 -3.27 -10.04
N ALA A 220 14.46 -3.24 -8.88
CA ALA A 220 14.16 -1.98 -8.18
C ALA A 220 15.45 -1.21 -7.80
N ALA A 221 16.43 -1.89 -7.22
CA ALA A 221 17.72 -1.28 -6.86
C ALA A 221 18.50 -0.79 -8.09
N MET A 222 18.44 -1.52 -9.21
CA MET A 222 19.07 -1.13 -10.46
C MET A 222 18.42 0.11 -11.08
N ILE A 223 17.08 0.18 -11.14
CA ILE A 223 16.35 1.39 -11.58
C ILE A 223 16.71 2.60 -10.70
N VAL A 224 16.78 2.43 -9.37
CA VAL A 224 17.20 3.49 -8.45
C VAL A 224 18.66 3.90 -8.68
N CYS A 225 19.56 2.95 -8.93
CA CYS A 225 20.95 3.23 -9.24
C CYS A 225 21.08 4.06 -10.53
N LEU A 226 20.42 3.65 -11.61
CA LEU A 226 20.46 4.37 -12.90
C LEU A 226 19.89 5.79 -12.78
N ALA A 227 18.78 5.97 -12.06
CA ALA A 227 18.13 7.28 -11.89
C ALA A 227 18.87 8.22 -10.91
N TYR A 228 19.27 7.73 -9.74
CA TYR A 228 19.80 8.59 -8.65
C TYR A 228 21.32 8.62 -8.56
N ARG A 229 22.02 7.52 -8.89
CA ARG A 229 23.49 7.47 -8.88
C ARG A 229 24.08 7.84 -10.25
N MET A 230 23.54 7.26 -11.33
CA MET A 230 24.03 7.51 -12.70
C MET A 230 23.34 8.69 -13.39
N ARG A 231 22.31 9.28 -12.78
CA ARG A 231 21.57 10.48 -13.25
C ARG A 231 21.00 10.35 -14.67
N LEU A 232 20.63 9.15 -15.08
CA LEU A 232 20.01 8.92 -16.40
C LEU A 232 18.55 9.41 -16.43
N SER A 233 18.11 9.91 -17.59
CA SER A 233 16.69 10.22 -17.82
C SER A 233 15.85 8.94 -17.84
N ARG A 234 14.54 9.07 -17.60
CA ARG A 234 13.62 7.92 -17.67
C ARG A 234 13.62 7.27 -19.05
N GLU A 235 13.82 8.05 -20.12
CA GLU A 235 13.94 7.52 -21.49
C GLU A 235 15.20 6.65 -21.61
N ARG A 236 16.37 7.13 -21.19
CA ARG A 236 17.62 6.35 -21.22
C ARG A 236 17.56 5.07 -20.39
N ILE A 237 16.81 5.09 -19.29
CA ILE A 237 16.55 3.89 -18.48
C ILE A 237 15.61 2.92 -19.20
N GLN A 238 14.61 3.42 -19.95
CA GLN A 238 13.74 2.59 -20.79
C GLN A 238 14.50 2.01 -21.98
N GLU A 239 15.29 2.81 -22.69
CA GLU A 239 16.19 2.39 -23.77
C GLU A 239 17.08 1.23 -23.31
N PHE A 240 17.74 1.37 -22.14
CA PHE A 240 18.58 0.33 -21.56
C PHE A 240 17.87 -1.03 -21.37
N TYR A 241 16.59 -1.03 -21.00
CA TYR A 241 15.78 -2.25 -20.84
C TYR A 241 14.99 -2.64 -22.11
N MET A 242 15.18 -1.94 -23.23
CA MET A 242 14.51 -2.18 -24.52
C MET A 242 15.47 -2.54 -25.66
N THR A 243 16.78 -2.31 -25.50
CA THR A 243 17.81 -2.58 -26.52
C THR A 243 18.87 -3.61 -26.09
N GLY A 244 18.67 -4.26 -24.93
CA GLY A 244 19.40 -5.45 -24.47
C GLY A 244 18.59 -6.73 -24.66
#